data_AF-A0A931GSF1-F1
#
_entry.id   AF-A0A931GSF1-F1
#
_cell.length_a   1.000
_cell.length_b   1.000
_cell.length_c   1.000
_cell.angle_alpha   90.00
_cell.angle_beta   90.00
_cell.angle_gamma   90.00
#
_symmetry.space_group_name_H-M   'P 1'
#
loop_
_entity.id
_entity.type
_entity.pdbx_description
1 polymer ?
#
loop_
_entity_poly.entity_id
_entity_poly.type
_entity_poly.pdbx_seq_one_letter_code
_entity_poly.pdbx_strand_id
1 'polypeptide(L)'
;MKALKKTLSIVLLSTALVAAGAGVANAQTVYYKGSAISWDYGRIWGVTSFSDVQSGVYEHSATANTTFSGWKSPGVKAHAEQFVGTAQATAYWNARG
;
A
#
# COMPACT_ATOMS: atom_id res chain seq x y z
N MET A 1 6.99 -28.51 32.65
CA MET A 1 7.86 -27.45 32.07
C MET A 1 8.13 -27.59 30.57
N LYS A 2 8.51 -28.75 30.02
CA LYS A 2 8.79 -28.91 28.57
C LYS A 2 7.58 -28.60 27.66
N ALA A 3 6.38 -29.08 28.01
CA ALA A 3 5.17 -28.83 27.23
C ALA A 3 4.79 -27.34 27.19
N LEU A 4 4.88 -26.65 28.33
CA LEU A 4 4.62 -25.21 28.42
C LEU A 4 5.58 -24.38 27.55
N LYS A 5 6.88 -24.71 27.55
CA LYS A 5 7.88 -24.07 26.68
C LYS A 5 7.55 -24.31 25.20
N LYS A 6 7.15 -25.52 24.83
CA LYS A 6 6.76 -25.87 23.45
C LYS A 6 5.52 -25.09 22.99
N THR A 7 4.49 -24.98 23.83
CA THR A 7 3.29 -24.20 23.53
C THR A 7 3.59 -22.71 23.40
N LEU A 8 4.39 -22.15 24.31
CA LEU A 8 4.83 -20.75 24.19
C LEU A 8 5.59 -20.50 22.88
N SER A 9 6.54 -21.38 22.51
CA SER A 9 7.29 -21.25 21.26
C SER A 9 6.40 -21.31 20.03
N ILE A 10 5.37 -22.17 20.02
CA ILE A 10 4.42 -22.24 18.90
C ILE A 10 3.60 -20.94 18.80
N VAL A 11 3.08 -20.44 19.92
CA VAL A 11 2.30 -19.19 19.96
C VAL A 11 3.14 -18.00 19.51
N LEU A 12 4.40 -17.91 19.96
CA LEU A 12 5.34 -16.86 19.55
C LEU A 12 5.66 -16.93 18.05
N LEU A 13 5.88 -18.12 17.49
CA LEU A 13 6.12 -18.27 16.05
C LEU A 13 4.89 -17.90 15.22
N SER A 14 3.70 -18.36 15.60
CA SER A 14 2.48 -18.07 14.84
C SER A 14 2.10 -16.60 14.92
N THR A 15 2.30 -15.93 16.06
CA THR A 15 2.12 -14.46 16.14
C THR A 15 3.18 -13.71 15.32
N ALA A 16 4.44 -14.15 15.31
CA ALA A 16 5.47 -13.54 14.48
C ALA A 16 5.17 -13.69 12.97
N LEU A 17 4.65 -14.84 12.53
CA LEU A 17 4.23 -15.07 11.15
C LEU A 17 3.05 -14.19 10.73
N VAL A 18 2.07 -13.99 11.62
CA VAL A 18 0.93 -13.09 11.37
C VAL A 18 1.40 -11.63 11.32
N ALA A 19 2.29 -11.22 12.23
CA ALA A 19 2.84 -9.87 12.24
C ALA A 19 3.73 -9.56 11.02
N ALA A 20 4.48 -10.54 10.52
CA ALA A 20 5.26 -10.40 9.29
C ALA A 20 4.40 -10.27 8.03
N GLY A 21 3.13 -10.69 8.08
CA GLY A 21 2.13 -10.48 7.03
C GLY A 21 1.36 -9.17 7.12
N ALA A 22 1.55 -8.38 8.20
CA ALA A 22 0.97 -7.05 8.31
C ALA A 22 1.58 -6.18 7.20
N GLY A 23 0.72 -5.68 6.32
CA GLY A 23 1.13 -5.15 5.02
C GLY A 23 2.15 -4.01 5.13
N VAL A 24 3.18 -4.09 4.29
CA VAL A 24 4.17 -3.02 4.15
C VAL A 24 3.48 -1.86 3.45
N ALA A 25 3.19 -0.79 4.17
CA ALA A 25 2.83 0.50 3.60
C ALA A 25 4.11 1.33 3.40
N ASN A 26 4.30 1.88 2.20
CA ASN A 26 5.41 2.75 1.86
C ASN A 26 4.83 4.12 1.53
N ALA A 27 5.13 5.10 2.37
CA ALA A 27 4.85 6.50 2.10
C ALA A 27 6.10 7.17 1.52
N GLN A 28 5.97 7.79 0.35
CA GLN A 28 7.04 8.49 -0.34
C GLN A 28 6.54 9.83 -0.89
N THR A 29 7.37 10.87 -0.73
CA THR A 29 7.22 12.10 -1.50
C THR A 29 7.88 11.93 -2.87
N VAL A 30 7.09 12.01 -3.92
CA VAL A 30 7.55 11.98 -5.31
C VAL A 30 7.42 13.37 -5.93
N TYR A 31 8.08 13.60 -7.07
CA TYR A 31 8.11 14.93 -7.68
C TYR A 31 7.67 14.86 -9.14
N TYR A 32 6.79 15.78 -9.52
CA TYR A 32 6.42 16.03 -10.91
C TYR A 32 6.62 17.50 -11.22
N LYS A 33 7.45 17.80 -12.23
CA LYS A 33 7.82 19.18 -12.61
C LYS A 33 8.26 20.05 -11.42
N GLY A 34 8.97 19.46 -10.46
CA GLY A 34 9.46 20.14 -9.26
C GLY A 34 8.44 20.33 -8.13
N SER A 35 7.16 20.00 -8.32
CA SER A 35 6.18 20.01 -7.22
C SER A 35 6.10 18.65 -6.54
N ALA A 36 6.04 18.68 -5.21
CA ALA A 36 5.88 17.49 -4.39
C ALA A 36 4.48 16.87 -4.57
N ILE A 37 4.44 15.54 -4.59
CA ILE A 37 3.26 14.70 -4.63
C ILE A 37 3.41 13.69 -3.50
N SER A 38 2.37 13.55 -2.68
CA SER A 38 2.30 12.50 -1.66
C SER A 38 1.86 11.21 -2.30
N TRP A 39 2.59 10.11 -2.07
CA TRP A 39 2.22 8.79 -2.54
C TRP A 39 2.40 7.76 -1.43
N ASP A 40 1.31 7.11 -1.04
CA ASP A 40 1.29 5.98 -0.12
C ASP A 40 0.81 4.73 -0.85
N TYR A 41 1.54 3.64 -0.74
CA TYR A 41 1.19 2.40 -1.43
C TYR A 41 1.69 1.18 -0.69
N GLY A 42 1.05 0.05 -0.97
CA GLY A 42 1.48 -1.20 -0.36
C GLY A 42 0.41 -2.26 -0.36
N ARG A 43 0.33 -2.97 0.77
CA ARG A 43 -0.70 -3.97 1.01
C ARG A 43 -1.52 -3.69 2.27
N ILE A 44 -2.80 -4.01 2.20
CA ILE A 44 -3.69 -4.12 3.34
C ILE A 44 -3.85 -5.62 3.65
N TRP A 45 -3.64 -6.00 4.90
CA TRP A 45 -3.74 -7.39 5.39
C TRP A 45 -2.90 -8.42 4.61
N GLY A 46 -1.86 -7.97 3.91
CA GLY A 46 -1.01 -8.83 3.06
C GLY A 46 -1.66 -9.31 1.76
N VAL A 47 -2.94 -9.04 1.51
CA VAL A 47 -3.70 -9.64 0.38
C VAL A 47 -4.34 -8.63 -0.57
N THR A 48 -4.51 -7.39 -0.16
CA THR A 48 -5.09 -6.34 -0.99
C THR A 48 -4.00 -5.32 -1.30
N SER A 49 -3.70 -5.08 -2.57
CA SER A 49 -2.82 -3.97 -2.97
C SER A 49 -3.58 -2.65 -2.88
N PHE A 50 -2.92 -1.59 -2.46
CA PHE A 50 -3.47 -0.23 -2.48
C PHE A 50 -2.46 0.80 -2.99
N SER A 51 -2.98 1.92 -3.48
CA SER A 51 -2.22 3.10 -3.92
C SER A 51 -3.06 4.35 -3.66
N ASP A 52 -2.51 5.28 -2.91
CA ASP A 52 -3.07 6.57 -2.51
C ASP A 52 -2.14 7.69 -2.98
N VAL A 53 -2.62 8.53 -3.89
CA VAL A 53 -1.87 9.66 -4.43
C VAL A 53 -2.60 10.96 -4.11
N GLN A 54 -1.85 11.98 -3.68
CA GLN A 54 -2.36 13.32 -3.51
C GLN A 54 -1.38 14.35 -4.10
N SER A 55 -1.91 15.21 -4.96
CA SER A 55 -1.26 16.45 -5.37
C SER A 55 -2.19 17.64 -5.15
N GLY A 56 -1.65 18.74 -4.62
CA GLY A 56 -2.34 20.03 -4.54
C GLY A 56 -2.26 20.88 -5.81
N VAL A 57 -1.47 20.46 -6.81
CA VAL A 57 -1.15 21.28 -8.00
C VAL A 57 -1.65 20.64 -9.29
N TYR A 58 -1.46 19.33 -9.45
CA TYR A 58 -1.72 18.62 -10.70
C TYR A 58 -2.92 17.68 -10.60
N GLU A 59 -3.55 17.42 -11.75
CA GLU A 59 -4.41 16.25 -11.84
C GLU A 59 -3.54 15.01 -11.66
N HIS A 60 -4.03 14.07 -10.86
CA HIS A 60 -3.26 12.90 -10.49
C HIS A 60 -4.16 11.66 -10.40
N SER A 61 -3.52 10.51 -10.41
CA SER A 61 -4.20 9.22 -10.34
C SER A 61 -3.33 8.20 -9.64
N ALA A 62 -3.98 7.22 -9.02
CA ALA A 62 -3.37 6.07 -8.39
C ALA A 62 -3.77 4.80 -9.14
N THR A 63 -2.85 3.85 -9.21
CA THR A 63 -3.15 2.49 -9.67
C THR A 63 -2.65 1.48 -8.66
N ALA A 64 -3.50 0.52 -8.31
CA ALA A 64 -3.16 -0.68 -7.56
C ALA A 64 -3.37 -1.88 -8.48
N ASN A 65 -2.30 -2.56 -8.85
CA ASN A 65 -2.25 -3.61 -9.86
C ASN A 65 -2.88 -3.16 -11.19
N THR A 66 -4.09 -3.64 -11.48
CA THR A 66 -4.85 -3.31 -12.70
C THR A 66 -6.01 -2.35 -12.43
N THR A 67 -6.23 -1.97 -11.17
CA THR A 67 -7.32 -1.09 -10.75
C THR A 67 -6.86 0.36 -10.76
N PHE A 68 -7.54 1.17 -11.56
CA PHE A 68 -7.24 2.58 -11.78
C PHE A 68 -8.24 3.47 -11.04
N SER A 69 -7.77 4.47 -10.30
CA SER A 69 -8.62 5.39 -9.52
C SER A 69 -9.44 6.37 -10.37
N GLY A 70 -9.14 6.47 -11.67
CA GLY A 70 -9.49 7.65 -12.47
C GLY A 70 -8.55 8.82 -12.19
N TRP A 71 -8.57 9.82 -13.08
CA TRP A 71 -7.94 11.11 -12.83
C TRP A 71 -8.75 11.89 -11.79
N LYS A 72 -8.06 12.49 -10.81
CA LYS A 72 -8.62 13.36 -9.79
C LYS A 72 -8.05 14.76 -9.94
N SER A 73 -8.91 15.74 -9.66
CA SER A 73 -8.52 17.15 -9.61
C SER A 73 -7.50 17.41 -8.49
N PRO A 74 -6.69 18.47 -8.59
CA PRO A 74 -5.81 18.89 -7.50
C PRO A 74 -6.58 19.02 -6.18
N GLY A 75 -5.98 18.57 -5.08
CA GLY A 75 -6.62 18.58 -3.76
C GLY A 75 -7.45 17.33 -3.44
N VAL A 76 -7.89 16.56 -4.44
CA VAL A 76 -8.75 15.37 -4.23
C VAL A 76 -7.91 14.10 -4.23
N LYS A 77 -7.95 13.35 -3.13
CA LYS A 77 -7.20 12.07 -3.02
C LYS A 77 -7.61 11.09 -4.13
N ALA A 78 -6.62 10.57 -4.84
CA ALA A 78 -6.77 9.45 -5.75
C ALA A 78 -6.48 8.15 -5.01
N HIS A 79 -7.49 7.28 -4.88
CA HIS A 79 -7.38 5.98 -4.22
C HIS A 79 -7.68 4.86 -5.22
N ALA A 80 -6.84 3.82 -5.22
CA ALA A 80 -7.09 2.56 -5.90
C ALA A 80 -6.73 1.40 -4.98
N GLU A 81 -7.52 0.34 -5.04
CA GLU A 81 -7.27 -0.91 -4.32
C GLU A 81 -7.68 -2.13 -5.15
N GLN A 82 -6.99 -3.24 -4.95
CA GLN A 82 -7.28 -4.50 -5.62
C GLN A 82 -6.92 -5.70 -4.75
N PHE A 83 -7.84 -6.65 -4.59
CA PHE A 83 -7.50 -7.94 -4.00
C PHE A 83 -6.59 -8.73 -4.93
N VAL A 84 -5.41 -9.11 -4.44
CA VAL A 84 -4.39 -9.86 -5.19
C VAL A 84 -4.01 -11.17 -4.51
N GLY A 85 -4.52 -11.44 -3.31
CA GLY A 85 -4.14 -12.62 -2.52
C GLY A 85 -2.62 -12.66 -2.33
N THR A 86 -2.01 -13.79 -2.69
CA THR A 86 -0.56 -13.98 -2.65
C THR A 86 0.18 -13.48 -3.89
N ALA A 87 -0.54 -13.08 -4.95
CA ALA A 87 0.08 -12.52 -6.15
C ALA A 87 0.75 -11.18 -5.86
N GLN A 88 1.74 -10.79 -6.65
CA GLN A 88 2.53 -9.58 -6.44
C GLN A 88 1.66 -8.32 -6.45
N ALA A 89 1.81 -7.48 -5.42
CA ALA A 89 1.22 -6.15 -5.35
C ALA A 89 2.10 -5.19 -6.14
N THR A 90 1.51 -4.45 -7.06
CA THR A 90 2.18 -3.40 -7.81
C THR A 90 1.40 -2.12 -7.67
N ALA A 91 2.09 -1.00 -7.50
CA ALA A 91 1.46 0.29 -7.40
C ALA A 91 2.26 1.29 -8.22
N TYR A 92 1.57 2.24 -8.84
CA TYR A 92 2.18 3.41 -9.43
C TYR A 92 1.25 4.62 -9.33
N TRP A 93 1.84 5.79 -9.52
CA TRP A 93 1.18 7.08 -9.52
C TRP A 93 1.39 7.75 -10.88
N ASN A 94 0.46 8.61 -11.28
CA ASN A 94 0.66 9.53 -12.40
C ASN A 94 0.20 10.93 -12.03
N ALA A 95 0.80 11.93 -12.68
CA ALA A 95 0.39 13.31 -12.64
C ALA A 95 0.40 13.92 -14.05
N ARG A 96 -0.50 14.86 -14.31
CA ARG A 96 -0.59 15.60 -15.58
C ARG A 96 -1.04 17.05 -15.35
N GLY A 97 -0.69 17.89 -16.32
CA GLY A 97 -0.82 19.35 -16.24
C GLY A 97 0.56 19.99 -16.34
#